data_AF-L5NXM2-F1
#
_entry.id   AF-L5NXM2-F1
#
_cell.length_a   1.000
_cell.length_b   1.000
_cell.length_c   1.000
_cell.angle_alpha   90.00
_cell.angle_beta   90.00
_cell.angle_gamma   90.00
#
_symmetry.space_group_name_H-M   'P 1'
#
loop_
_entity.id
_entity.type
_entity.pdbx_description
1 polymer ?
#
loop_
_entity_poly.entity_id
_entity_poly.type
_entity_poly.pdbx_seq_one_letter_code
_entity_poly.pdbx_strand_id
1 'polypeptide(L)' 'MDLLSMRWRHTLFAHWPVDPELVEPRLPDRLSVATYDGRAWLGVVSFDMTDIRPA' A
#
# COMPACT_ATOMS: atom_id res chain seq x y z
N MET A 1 -23.02 -3.10 16.65
CA MET A 1 -21.68 -3.26 16.08
C MET A 1 -21.06 -1.89 16.14
N ASP A 2 -20.12 -1.70 17.06
CA ASP A 2 -19.54 -0.39 17.28
C ASP A 2 -18.59 -0.08 16.12
N LEU A 3 -18.83 1.05 15.45
CA LEU A 3 -18.00 1.49 14.34
C LEU A 3 -16.71 2.09 14.91
N LEU A 4 -15.59 1.89 14.22
CA LEU A 4 -14.32 2.53 14.57
C LEU A 4 -14.24 3.91 13.90
N SER A 5 -13.89 4.94 14.66
CA SER A 5 -13.52 6.25 14.16
C SER A 5 -12.01 6.45 14.27
N MET A 6 -11.40 7.03 13.23
CA MET A 6 -9.99 7.39 13.21
C MET A 6 -9.79 8.61 12.31
N ARG A 7 -8.76 9.40 12.60
CA ARG A 7 -8.36 10.57 11.81
C ARG A 7 -6.95 10.39 11.26
N TRP A 8 -6.81 10.52 9.95
CA TRP A 8 -5.52 10.47 9.27
C TRP A 8 -5.06 11.90 8.98
N ARG A 9 -3.81 12.22 9.35
CA ARG A 9 -3.19 13.53 9.12
C ARG A 9 -1.86 13.35 8.36
N HIS A 10 -1.35 14.44 7.79
CA HIS A 10 -0.04 14.49 7.12
C HIS A 10 0.16 13.36 6.10
N THR A 11 -0.87 13.11 5.29
CA THR A 11 -0.91 11.96 4.40
C THR A 11 -0.08 12.19 3.15
N LEU A 12 0.77 11.21 2.81
CA LEU A 12 1.50 11.12 1.56
C LEU A 12 1.10 9.84 0.83
N PHE A 13 0.85 9.96 -0.47
CA PHE A 13 0.77 8.85 -1.40
C PHE A 13 1.83 9.05 -2.47
N ALA A 14 2.84 8.19 -2.48
CA ALA A 14 3.91 8.25 -3.46
C ALA A 14 4.07 6.89 -4.14
N HIS A 15 4.19 6.92 -5.47
CA HIS A 15 4.22 5.72 -6.29
C HIS A 15 5.29 5.85 -7.37
N TRP A 16 6.05 4.77 -7.57
CA TRP A 16 7.06 4.70 -8.63
C TRP A 16 6.97 3.39 -9.40
N PRO A 17 7.12 3.41 -10.73
CA PRO A 17 7.18 2.20 -11.51
C PRO A 17 8.52 1.50 -11.25
N VAL A 18 8.47 0.21 -10.95
CA VAL A 18 9.66 -0.65 -10.80
C VAL A 18 9.62 -1.76 -11.85
N ASP A 19 10.77 -2.40 -12.05
CA ASP A 19 10.85 -3.58 -12.91
C ASP A 19 10.11 -4.76 -12.23
N PRO A 20 9.16 -5.43 -12.89
CA PRO A 20 8.51 -6.63 -12.35
C PRO A 20 9.50 -7.71 -11.90
N GLU A 21 10.63 -7.86 -12.58
CA GLU A 21 11.65 -8.87 -12.26
C GLU A 21 12.32 -8.64 -10.90
N LEU A 22 12.26 -7.41 -10.37
CA LEU A 22 12.74 -7.12 -9.01
C LEU A 22 11.80 -7.61 -7.91
N VAL A 23 10.52 -7.82 -8.25
CA VAL A 23 9.45 -8.19 -7.30
C VAL A 23 9.17 -9.68 -7.33
N GLU A 24 9.16 -10.29 -8.52
CA GLU A 24 8.81 -11.71 -8.74
C GLU A 24 9.53 -12.68 -7.78
N PRO A 25 10.85 -12.57 -7.54
CA PRO A 25 11.56 -13.51 -6.66
C PRO A 25 11.19 -13.41 -5.17
N ARG A 26 10.42 -12.39 -4.78
CA ARG A 26 10.00 -12.11 -3.40
C ARG A 26 8.58 -12.57 -3.12
N LEU A 27 7.85 -13.02 -4.15
CA LEU A 27 6.50 -13.50 -4.01
C LEU A 27 6.49 -14.99 -3.59
N PRO A 28 5.54 -15.41 -2.76
CA PRO A 28 5.23 -16.82 -2.56
C PRO A 28 4.86 -17.51 -3.89
N ASP A 29 5.18 -18.80 -4.02
CA ASP A 29 5.02 -19.62 -5.25
C ASP A 29 3.63 -19.56 -5.93
N ARG A 30 2.57 -19.18 -5.20
CA ARG A 30 1.20 -19.10 -5.74
C ARG A 30 0.78 -17.69 -6.16
N LEU A 31 1.69 -16.72 -6.14
CA LEU A 31 1.44 -15.33 -6.50
C LEU A 31 2.35 -14.93 -7.65
N SER A 32 1.82 -14.13 -8.57
CA SER A 32 2.56 -13.51 -9.66
C SER A 32 2.55 -11.99 -9.49
N VAL A 33 3.56 -11.31 -10.03
CA VAL A 33 3.59 -9.85 -9.98
C VAL A 33 2.45 -9.25 -10.80
N ALA A 34 1.61 -8.47 -10.12
CA ALA A 34 0.62 -7.64 -10.80
C ALA A 34 1.31 -6.48 -11.52
N THR A 35 0.93 -6.26 -12.77
CA THR A 35 1.46 -5.16 -13.58
C THR A 35 0.35 -4.23 -14.06
N TYR A 36 0.70 -2.96 -14.22
CA TYR A 36 -0.09 -1.94 -14.90
C TYR A 36 0.84 -1.21 -15.86
N ASP A 37 0.46 -1.15 -17.15
CA ASP A 37 1.31 -0.71 -18.26
C ASP A 37 2.68 -1.42 -18.31
N GLY A 38 2.66 -2.74 -18.05
CA GLY A 38 3.86 -3.58 -18.05
C GLY A 38 4.83 -3.33 -16.90
N ARG A 39 4.47 -2.50 -15.91
CA ARG A 39 5.30 -2.18 -14.75
C ARG A 39 4.66 -2.66 -13.46
N ALA A 40 5.50 -3.08 -12.52
CA ALA A 40 5.12 -3.19 -11.12
C ALA A 40 5.21 -1.83 -10.46
N TRP A 41 4.57 -1.65 -9.30
CA TRP A 41 4.46 -0.36 -8.64
C TRP A 41 4.86 -0.46 -7.16
N LEU A 42 5.82 0.37 -6.75
CA LEU A 42 6.17 0.58 -5.35
C LEU A 42 5.33 1.73 -4.81
N GLY A 43 4.43 1.42 -3.86
CA GLY A 43 3.66 2.41 -3.12
C GLY A 43 4.26 2.69 -1.75
N VAL A 44 4.39 3.96 -1.40
CA VAL A 44 4.70 4.43 -0.04
C VAL A 44 3.54 5.28 0.44
N VAL A 45 2.97 4.89 1.57
CA VAL A 45 1.88 5.61 2.24
C VAL A 45 2.33 5.96 3.65
N SER A 46 2.62 7.24 3.89
CA SER A 46 2.93 7.74 5.23
C SER A 46 1.77 8.61 5.72
N PHE A 47 1.38 8.43 6.96
CA PHE A 47 0.32 9.19 7.60
C PHE A 47 0.42 9.07 9.11
N ASP A 48 -0.10 10.09 9.78
CA ASP A 48 -0.31 10.04 11.22
C ASP A 48 -1.74 9.61 11.50
N MET A 49 -1.90 8.44 12.12
CA MET A 49 -3.20 7.95 12.58
C MET A 49 -3.45 8.42 14.00
N THR A 50 -4.50 9.21 14.19
CA THR A 50 -4.86 9.86 15.45
C THR A 50 -6.34 9.63 15.78
N ASP A 51 -6.74 9.95 17.01
CA ASP A 51 -8.13 9.89 17.47
C ASP A 51 -8.82 8.53 17.24
N ILE A 52 -8.11 7.41 17.47
CA ILE A 52 -8.63 6.05 17.27
C ILE A 52 -9.56 5.68 18.44
N ARG A 53 -10.86 5.56 18.18
CA ARG A 53 -11.88 5.27 19.20
C ARG A 53 -13.15 4.68 18.59
N PRO A 54 -14.02 4.03 19.38
CA PRO A 54 -15.40 3.79 18.97
C PRO A 54 -16.08 5.10 18.53
N ALA A 55 -16.93 5.01 17.52
CA ALA A 55 -17.63 6.14 16.91
C ALA A 55 -18.43 6.95 17.94
#